data_AF-A0A518D4G2-F1
#
_entry.id   AF-A0A518D4G2-F1
#
_cell.length_a   1.000
_cell.length_b   1.000
_cell.length_c   1.000
_cell.angle_alpha   90.00
_cell.angle_beta   90.00
_cell.angle_gamma   90.00
#
_symmetry.space_group_name_H-M   'P 1'
#
loop_
_entity.id
_entity.type
_entity.pdbx_description
1 polymer ?
#
loop_
_entity_poly.entity_id
_entity_poly.type
_entity_poly.pdbx_seq_one_letter_code
_entity_poly.pdbx_strand_id
1 'polypeptide(L)'
;MDLLLTVMVSLVGDAPTTLPPTVPATWDEARAAMRECGQVDPELVTALEAEDMEAVRKIIGQWYSGSRHMVEHDRAVLKRALKAYRKRLKVTLLDAESSLGGGPMSGGRTSTIVGITPPHRYPRAVWDELVRQGRLRDSKHGMYELPPGG
;
A
#
# COMPACT_ATOMS: atom_id res chain seq x y z
N MET A 1 -9.84 -5.50 -5.00
CA MET A 1 -10.05 -4.04 -4.86
C MET A 1 -8.67 -3.43 -5.00
N ASP A 2 -8.28 -3.30 -6.25
CA ASP A 2 -6.96 -2.78 -6.62
C ASP A 2 -7.00 -1.26 -6.55
N LEU A 3 -5.87 -0.66 -6.16
CA LEU A 3 -5.77 0.80 -6.16
C LEU A 3 -5.76 1.28 -7.61
N LEU A 4 -6.47 2.36 -7.89
CA LEU A 4 -6.37 3.05 -9.17
C LEU A 4 -4.91 3.38 -9.47
N LEU A 5 -4.16 3.85 -8.45
CA LEU A 5 -2.72 4.07 -8.53
C LEU A 5 -1.95 2.85 -9.04
N THR A 6 -2.25 1.63 -8.58
CA THR A 6 -1.55 0.41 -8.98
C THR A 6 -1.78 0.08 -10.45
N VAL A 7 -3.02 0.21 -10.92
CA VAL A 7 -3.37 -0.01 -12.32
C VAL A 7 -2.70 1.03 -13.22
N MET A 8 -2.68 2.30 -12.79
CA MET A 8 -2.06 3.39 -13.55
C MET A 8 -0.53 3.29 -13.60
N VAL A 9 0.12 2.92 -12.50
CA VAL A 9 1.58 2.67 -12.48
C VAL A 9 1.94 1.47 -13.36
N SER A 10 1.12 0.42 -13.33
CA SER A 10 1.31 -0.75 -14.20
C SER A 10 1.10 -0.42 -15.68
N LEU A 11 0.13 0.45 -15.99
CA LEU A 11 -0.16 0.93 -17.35
C LEU A 11 1.00 1.75 -17.94
N VAL A 12 1.63 2.61 -17.14
CA VAL A 12 2.76 3.46 -17.57
C VAL A 12 4.08 2.67 -17.68
N GLY A 13 4.11 1.41 -17.21
CA GLY A 13 5.30 0.56 -17.27
C GLY A 13 6.43 0.97 -16.32
N ASP A 14 6.20 1.95 -15.43
CA ASP A 14 7.14 2.39 -14.39
C ASP A 14 7.08 1.45 -13.16
N ALA A 15 6.84 0.15 -13.41
CA ALA A 15 6.81 -0.85 -12.37
C ALA A 15 8.25 -0.98 -11.80
N PRO A 16 8.45 -0.85 -10.48
CA PRO A 16 9.73 -1.24 -9.90
C PRO A 16 9.97 -2.71 -10.30
N THR A 17 11.13 -2.98 -10.88
CA THR A 17 11.59 -4.22 -11.56
C THR A 17 11.43 -5.54 -10.77
N THR A 18 10.77 -5.53 -9.61
CA THR A 18 10.65 -6.64 -8.65
C THR A 18 9.32 -7.38 -8.72
N LEU A 19 8.35 -6.97 -9.56
CA LEU A 19 7.07 -7.70 -9.69
C LEU A 19 7.16 -8.84 -10.73
N PRO A 20 6.49 -9.99 -10.50
CA PRO A 20 6.36 -11.06 -11.51
C PRO A 20 5.66 -10.52 -12.76
N PRO A 21 5.79 -11.17 -13.94
CA PRO A 21 5.22 -10.70 -15.20
C PRO A 21 3.69 -10.83 -15.19
N THR A 22 3.02 -9.95 -14.44
CA THR A 22 1.63 -9.59 -14.67
C THR A 22 1.58 -8.76 -15.95
N VAL A 23 0.70 -9.15 -16.85
CA VAL A 23 0.40 -8.45 -18.11
C VAL A 23 0.37 -6.94 -17.84
N PRO A 24 1.08 -6.09 -18.62
CA PRO A 24 0.98 -4.65 -18.44
C PRO A 24 -0.49 -4.27 -18.50
N ALA A 25 -0.95 -3.54 -17.49
CA ALA A 25 -2.36 -3.22 -17.39
C ALA A 25 -2.79 -2.48 -18.66
N THR A 26 -3.94 -2.85 -19.22
CA THR A 26 -4.44 -2.20 -20.45
C THR A 26 -5.19 -0.92 -20.12
N TRP A 27 -5.33 -0.02 -21.10
CA TRP A 27 -6.19 1.16 -20.98
C TRP A 27 -7.63 0.81 -20.57
N ASP A 28 -8.12 -0.37 -20.96
CA ASP A 28 -9.45 -0.85 -20.59
C ASP A 28 -9.54 -1.20 -19.09
N GLU A 29 -8.54 -1.87 -18.54
CA GLU A 29 -8.43 -2.16 -17.10
C GLU A 29 -8.30 -0.87 -16.28
N ALA A 30 -7.55 0.11 -16.79
CA ALA A 30 -7.41 1.43 -16.20
C ALA A 30 -8.76 2.18 -16.13
N ARG A 31 -9.56 2.10 -17.20
CA ARG A 31 -10.94 2.64 -17.24
C ARG A 31 -11.89 1.85 -16.34
N ALA A 32 -11.75 0.52 -16.24
CA ALA A 32 -12.55 -0.31 -15.34
C ALA A 32 -12.28 0.04 -13.87
N ALA A 33 -11.01 0.15 -13.47
CA ALA A 33 -10.62 0.56 -12.12
C ALA A 33 -11.10 1.99 -11.79
N MET A 34 -11.10 2.90 -12.77
CA MET A 34 -11.66 4.25 -12.61
C MET A 34 -13.15 4.20 -12.24
N ARG A 35 -13.95 3.37 -12.92
CA ARG A 35 -15.38 3.21 -12.65
C ARG A 35 -15.65 2.71 -11.23
N GLU A 36 -14.79 1.84 -10.70
CA GLU A 36 -14.92 1.32 -9.32
C GLU A 36 -14.61 2.38 -8.25
N CYS A 37 -13.74 3.36 -8.56
CA CYS A 37 -13.32 4.40 -7.62
C CYS A 37 -14.34 5.55 -7.48
N GLY A 38 -15.27 5.70 -8.42
CA GLY A 38 -16.35 6.68 -8.38
C GLY A 38 -15.90 8.12 -8.65
N GLN A 39 -15.30 8.80 -7.67
CA GLN A 39 -14.75 10.15 -7.85
C GLN A 39 -13.29 10.08 -8.26
N VAL A 40 -13.03 10.40 -9.53
CA VAL A 40 -11.69 10.42 -10.10
C VAL A 40 -11.38 11.82 -10.61
N ASP A 41 -10.10 12.18 -10.59
CA ASP A 41 -9.62 13.49 -11.02
C ASP A 41 -9.97 13.74 -12.50
N PRO A 42 -10.64 14.84 -12.87
CA PRO A 42 -11.08 15.09 -14.23
C PRO A 42 -9.93 15.17 -15.24
N GLU A 43 -8.72 15.62 -14.86
CA GLU A 43 -7.60 15.60 -15.81
C GLU A 43 -7.08 14.17 -16.04
N LEU A 44 -7.23 13.27 -15.06
CA LEU A 44 -6.91 11.87 -15.23
C LEU A 44 -7.92 11.19 -16.16
N VAL A 45 -9.20 11.55 -16.07
CA VAL A 45 -10.25 11.10 -17.00
C VAL A 45 -9.88 11.51 -18.42
N THR A 46 -9.57 12.80 -18.63
CA THR A 46 -9.16 13.31 -19.96
C THR A 46 -7.92 12.60 -20.49
N ALA A 47 -6.91 12.36 -19.65
CA ALA A 47 -5.69 11.67 -20.06
C ALA A 47 -5.95 10.20 -20.47
N LEU A 48 -6.86 9.50 -19.77
CA LEU A 48 -7.24 8.12 -20.07
C LEU A 48 -8.16 8.01 -21.31
N GLU A 49 -9.01 8.99 -21.56
CA GLU A 49 -9.82 9.06 -22.78
C GLU A 49 -8.97 9.40 -24.01
N ALA A 50 -7.97 10.27 -23.84
CA ALA A 50 -7.00 10.59 -24.89
C ALA A 50 -5.93 9.50 -25.11
N GLU A 51 -5.91 8.45 -24.27
CA GLU A 51 -4.86 7.41 -24.25
C GLU A 51 -3.44 8.00 -24.17
N ASP A 52 -3.32 9.13 -23.47
CA ASP A 52 -2.08 9.88 -23.35
C ASP A 52 -1.27 9.36 -22.16
N MET A 53 -0.33 8.46 -22.45
CA MET A 53 0.54 7.85 -21.44
C MET A 53 1.43 8.86 -20.73
N GLU A 54 1.85 9.92 -21.42
CA GLU A 54 2.73 10.95 -20.86
C GLU A 54 1.96 11.85 -19.88
N ALA A 55 0.71 12.19 -20.21
CA ALA A 55 -0.20 12.87 -19.30
C ALA A 55 -0.49 12.03 -18.05
N VAL A 56 -0.79 10.73 -18.21
CA VAL A 56 -0.99 9.81 -17.07
C VAL A 56 0.26 9.76 -16.19
N ARG A 57 1.45 9.60 -16.79
CA ARG A 57 2.73 9.61 -16.07
C ARG A 57 2.96 10.92 -15.31
N LYS A 58 2.63 12.06 -15.92
CA LYS A 58 2.76 13.38 -15.30
C LYS A 58 1.85 13.52 -14.09
N ILE A 59 0.59 13.06 -14.19
CA ILE A 59 -0.38 13.07 -13.09
C ILE A 59 0.11 12.20 -11.93
N ILE A 60 0.58 10.98 -12.22
CA ILE A 60 1.19 10.08 -11.24
C ILE A 60 2.39 10.77 -10.57
N GLY A 61 3.28 11.39 -11.35
CA GLY A 61 4.43 12.14 -10.84
C GLY A 61 4.02 13.28 -9.90
N GLN A 62 2.94 14.01 -10.20
CA GLN A 62 2.40 15.07 -9.36
C GLN A 62 1.75 14.56 -8.07
N TRP A 63 1.13 13.37 -8.09
CA TRP A 63 0.68 12.72 -6.86
C TRP A 63 1.87 12.36 -5.97
N TYR A 64 2.95 11.87 -6.58
CA TYR A 64 4.18 11.53 -5.85
C TYR A 64 4.95 12.74 -5.32
N SER A 65 4.92 13.88 -6.00
CA SER A 65 5.56 15.11 -5.53
C SER A 65 4.76 15.83 -4.43
N GLY A 66 3.56 15.34 -4.11
CA GLY A 66 2.63 16.00 -3.19
C GLY A 66 2.00 17.29 -3.74
N SER A 67 2.30 17.65 -5.00
CA SER A 67 1.75 18.83 -5.67
C SER A 67 0.29 18.64 -6.07
N ARG A 68 -0.18 17.38 -6.15
CA ARG A 68 -1.57 17.04 -6.47
C ARG A 68 -2.17 16.14 -5.40
N HIS A 69 -3.41 16.42 -5.03
CA HIS A 69 -4.15 15.59 -4.07
C HIS A 69 -4.45 14.22 -4.70
N MET A 70 -3.85 13.16 -4.17
CA MET A 70 -4.19 11.78 -4.51
C MET A 70 -5.67 11.50 -4.21
N VAL A 71 -6.31 10.67 -5.04
CA VAL A 71 -7.72 10.29 -4.97
C VAL A 71 -8.13 9.89 -3.54
N GLU A 72 -9.26 10.41 -3.06
CA GLU A 72 -9.74 10.17 -1.68
C GLU A 72 -9.99 8.67 -1.42
N HIS A 73 -10.40 7.93 -2.46
CA HIS A 73 -10.55 6.48 -2.42
C HIS A 73 -9.24 5.79 -2.01
N ASP A 74 -8.12 6.10 -2.68
CA ASP A 74 -6.82 5.47 -2.43
C ASP A 74 -6.27 5.87 -1.06
N ARG A 75 -6.49 7.12 -0.63
CA ARG A 75 -6.17 7.56 0.74
C ARG A 75 -6.96 6.80 1.79
N ALA A 76 -8.25 6.57 1.56
CA ALA A 76 -9.08 5.79 2.45
C ALA A 76 -8.61 4.33 2.53
N VAL A 77 -8.22 3.73 1.40
CA VAL A 77 -7.63 2.38 1.37
C VAL A 77 -6.32 2.33 2.14
N LEU A 78 -5.38 3.25 1.92
CA LEU A 78 -4.11 3.33 2.66
C LEU A 78 -4.32 3.52 4.17
N LYS A 79 -5.25 4.39 4.58
CA LYS A 79 -5.62 4.57 5.99
C LYS A 79 -6.19 3.28 6.59
N ARG A 80 -7.08 2.59 5.87
CA ARG A 80 -7.68 1.31 6.32
C ARG A 80 -6.64 0.19 6.38
N ALA A 81 -5.70 0.15 5.43
CA ALA A 81 -4.59 -0.80 5.41
C ALA A 81 -3.66 -0.60 6.61
N LEU A 82 -3.20 0.63 6.86
CA LEU A 82 -2.36 0.92 8.03
C LEU A 82 -3.09 0.60 9.35
N LYS A 83 -4.39 0.90 9.44
CA LYS A 83 -5.19 0.55 10.63
C LYS A 83 -5.29 -0.96 10.82
N ALA A 84 -5.46 -1.73 9.75
CA ALA A 84 -5.48 -3.18 9.81
C ALA A 84 -4.12 -3.76 10.22
N TYR A 85 -3.02 -3.20 9.69
CA TYR A 85 -1.66 -3.58 10.06
C TYR A 85 -1.39 -3.33 11.55
N ARG A 86 -1.66 -2.12 12.05
CA ARG A 86 -1.48 -1.80 13.49
C ARG A 86 -2.29 -2.72 14.40
N LYS A 87 -3.54 -3.02 14.01
CA LYS A 87 -4.36 -3.98 14.75
C LYS A 87 -3.73 -5.37 14.80
N ARG A 88 -3.27 -5.87 13.65
CA ARG A 88 -2.64 -7.20 13.56
C ARG A 88 -1.34 -7.25 14.35
N LEU A 89 -0.49 -6.22 14.24
CA LEU A 89 0.76 -6.12 14.99
C LEU A 89 0.50 -6.16 16.50
N LYS A 90 -0.48 -5.41 16.99
CA LYS A 90 -0.85 -5.43 18.41
C LYS A 90 -1.31 -6.82 18.89
N VAL A 91 -2.11 -7.52 18.10
CA VAL A 91 -2.56 -8.88 18.43
C VAL A 91 -1.38 -9.85 18.46
N THR A 92 -0.48 -9.79 17.46
CA THR A 92 0.71 -10.64 17.40
C THR A 92 1.67 -10.37 18.56
N LEU A 93 1.84 -9.11 18.97
CA LEU A 93 2.64 -8.76 20.16
C LEU A 93 2.05 -9.36 21.43
N LEU A 94 0.74 -9.21 21.65
CA LEU A 94 0.05 -9.77 22.82
C LEU A 94 0.12 -11.30 22.87
N ASP A 95 -0.03 -11.96 21.72
CA ASP A 95 0.08 -13.42 21.60
C ASP A 95 1.48 -13.92 21.98
N ALA A 96 2.52 -13.23 21.48
CA ALA A 96 3.90 -13.54 21.83
C ALA A 96 4.21 -13.27 23.32
N GLU A 97 3.70 -12.18 23.89
CA GLU A 97 3.84 -11.91 25.34
C GLU A 97 3.12 -12.97 26.18
N SER A 98 1.95 -13.42 25.74
CA SER A 98 1.17 -14.47 26.42
C SER A 98 1.88 -15.82 26.37
N SER A 99 2.47 -16.18 25.22
CA SER A 99 3.23 -17.42 25.07
C SER A 99 4.54 -17.41 25.86
N LEU A 100 5.12 -16.24 26.14
CA LEU A 100 6.33 -16.08 26.95
C LEU A 100 6.05 -16.10 28.46
N GLY A 101 4.79 -15.96 28.88
CA GLY A 101 4.35 -15.87 30.28
C GLY A 101 4.02 -17.20 30.99
N GLY A 102 4.34 -18.35 30.40
CA GLY A 102 3.87 -19.67 30.86
C GLY A 102 4.56 -20.29 32.09
N GLY A 103 5.42 -19.56 32.82
CA GLY A 103 6.15 -20.12 33.98
C GLY A 103 6.28 -19.15 35.17
N PRO A 104 6.17 -19.62 36.42
CA PRO A 104 6.15 -18.79 37.64
C PRO A 104 7.46 -18.00 37.93
N MET A 105 8.48 -18.07 37.07
CA MET A 105 9.72 -17.30 37.19
C MET A 105 10.05 -16.41 35.96
N SER A 106 9.16 -16.30 34.98
CA SER A 106 9.41 -15.52 33.77
C SER A 106 8.86 -14.10 33.91
N GLY A 107 9.60 -13.24 34.61
CA GLY A 107 9.26 -11.82 34.74
C GLY A 107 9.19 -11.12 33.39
N GLY A 108 8.00 -10.64 33.03
CA GLY A 108 7.72 -9.51 32.14
C GLY A 108 8.65 -9.29 30.94
N ARG A 109 8.81 -10.28 30.06
CA ARG A 109 9.52 -10.06 28.79
C ARG A 109 8.57 -9.38 27.78
N THR A 110 8.89 -8.15 27.42
CA THR A 110 8.30 -7.47 26.26
C THR A 110 8.68 -8.19 24.97
N SER A 111 7.69 -8.38 24.09
CA SER A 111 7.93 -9.02 22.79
C SER A 111 8.86 -8.17 21.91
N THR A 112 9.90 -8.80 21.34
CA THR A 112 10.84 -8.16 20.40
C THR A 112 10.33 -8.14 18.95
N ILE A 113 9.03 -8.39 18.74
CA ILE A 113 8.44 -8.43 17.38
C ILE A 113 8.35 -7.00 16.85
N VAL A 114 9.28 -6.65 15.99
CA VAL A 114 9.33 -5.34 15.33
C VAL A 114 8.49 -5.28 14.05
N GLY A 115 8.19 -6.44 13.44
CA GLY A 115 7.48 -6.56 12.17
C GLY A 115 6.62 -7.80 12.02
N ILE A 116 5.62 -7.71 11.15
CA ILE A 116 4.71 -8.80 10.84
C ILE A 116 4.44 -8.90 9.33
N THR A 117 4.03 -10.08 8.89
CA THR A 117 3.46 -10.26 7.56
C THR A 117 2.14 -9.48 7.47
N PRO A 118 1.96 -8.64 6.43
CA PRO A 118 0.76 -7.84 6.30
C PRO A 118 -0.45 -8.73 5.98
N PRO A 119 -1.67 -8.29 6.32
CA PRO A 119 -2.86 -9.04 6.01
C PRO A 119 -3.11 -9.11 4.49
N HIS A 120 -3.38 -10.32 3.98
CA HIS A 120 -3.60 -10.63 2.55
C HIS A 120 -4.78 -9.88 1.90
N ARG A 121 -5.64 -9.25 2.70
CA ARG A 121 -6.80 -8.46 2.23
C ARG A 121 -6.41 -7.19 1.46
N TYR A 122 -5.15 -6.76 1.52
CA TYR A 122 -4.64 -5.62 0.78
C TYR A 122 -3.44 -6.06 -0.07
N PRO A 123 -3.38 -5.66 -1.35
CA PRO A 123 -2.28 -6.04 -2.24
C PRO A 123 -0.96 -5.41 -1.80
N ARG A 124 0.16 -6.01 -2.25
CA ARG A 124 1.53 -5.54 -1.95
C ARG A 124 1.75 -4.07 -2.29
N ALA A 125 1.19 -3.60 -3.41
CA ALA A 125 1.30 -2.21 -3.83
C ALA A 125 0.79 -1.18 -2.79
N VAL A 126 -0.24 -1.53 -2.01
CA VAL A 126 -0.73 -0.68 -0.90
C VAL A 126 0.34 -0.55 0.19
N TRP A 127 1.04 -1.65 0.49
CA TRP A 127 2.09 -1.68 1.50
C TRP A 127 3.35 -0.98 1.03
N ASP A 128 3.73 -1.18 -0.23
CA ASP A 128 4.88 -0.51 -0.85
C ASP A 128 4.68 1.00 -0.88
N GLU A 129 3.46 1.46 -1.16
CA GLU A 129 3.10 2.88 -1.10
C GLU A 129 3.17 3.42 0.34
N LEU A 130 2.72 2.66 1.35
CA LEU A 130 2.89 3.04 2.75
C LEU A 130 4.36 3.10 3.18
N VAL A 131 5.21 2.22 2.65
CA VAL A 131 6.66 2.25 2.88
C VAL A 131 7.30 3.47 2.21
N ARG A 132 6.92 3.75 0.96
CA ARG A 132 7.36 4.92 0.20
C ARG A 132 6.99 6.23 0.90
N GLN A 133 5.79 6.29 1.51
CA GLN A 133 5.36 7.43 2.33
C GLN A 133 6.04 7.50 3.70
N GLY A 134 6.91 6.55 4.06
CA GLY A 134 7.58 6.47 5.36
C GLY A 134 6.65 6.09 6.52
N ARG A 135 5.43 5.61 6.24
CA ARG A 135 4.48 5.17 7.27
C ARG A 135 4.75 3.76 7.77
N LEU A 136 5.45 2.96 6.95
CA LEU A 136 5.95 1.62 7.26
C LEU A 136 7.40 1.52 6.79
N ARG A 137 8.10 0.50 7.26
CA ARG A 137 9.44 0.13 6.79
C ARG A 137 9.39 -1.29 6.22
N ASP A 138 10.00 -1.51 5.07
CA ASP A 138 10.20 -2.86 4.53
C ASP A 138 11.40 -3.51 5.26
N SER A 139 11.17 -4.70 5.83
CA SER A 139 12.16 -5.44 6.60
C SER A 139 12.72 -6.67 5.90
N LYS A 140 12.58 -6.69 4.57
CA LYS A 140 12.90 -7.82 3.69
C LYS A 140 12.02 -9.03 4.01
N HIS A 141 11.97 -9.99 3.08
CA HIS A 141 11.12 -11.20 3.17
C HIS A 141 9.60 -10.95 3.21
N GLY A 142 9.13 -9.77 2.79
CA GLY A 142 7.71 -9.45 2.76
C GLY A 142 7.09 -9.18 4.14
N MET A 143 7.92 -8.92 5.14
CA MET A 143 7.51 -8.33 6.41
C MET A 143 7.66 -6.81 6.38
N TYR A 144 6.71 -6.15 7.03
CA TYR A 144 6.75 -4.71 7.24
C TYR A 144 6.92 -4.43 8.73
N GLU A 145 7.47 -3.27 9.05
CA GLU A 145 7.71 -2.77 10.41
C GLU A 145 7.15 -1.36 10.57
N LEU A 146 6.87 -0.95 11.81
CA LEU A 146 6.60 0.46 12.09
C LEU A 146 7.91 1.24 12.13
N PRO A 147 7.95 2.47 11.61
CA PRO A 147 9.12 3.34 11.77
C PRO A 147 9.36 3.62 13.27
N PRO A 148 10.62 3.75 13.70
CA PRO A 148 10.95 4.09 15.08
C PRO A 148 10.37 5.48 15.43
N GLY A 149 9.38 5.53 16.33
CA GLY A 149 8.75 6.77 16.79
C GLY A 149 7.26 6.97 16.44
N GLY A 150 6.55 5.92 16.02
CA GLY A 150 5.12 5.97 15.66
C GLY A 150 4.13 5.60 16.77
#